data_AF-A0A7S3C1A9-F1
#
_entry.id   AF-A0A7S3C1A9-F1
#
_cell.length_a   1.000
_cell.length_b   1.000
_cell.length_c   1.000
_cell.angle_alpha   90.00
_cell.angle_beta   90.00
_cell.angle_gamma   90.00
#
_symmetry.space_group_name_H-M   'P 1'
#
loop_
_entity.id
_entity.type
_entity.pdbx_description
1 polymer ?
#
loop_
_entity_poly.entity_id
_entity_poly.type
_entity_poly.pdbx_seq_one_letter_code
_entity_poly.pdbx_strand_id
1 'polypeptide(L)'
;MGVALYYYSTLAMSAIGLAAICLNMGFAVLERLMQRYLMAQAPVDISKQGMMLLNNLFGLIPCGMLLLVYHEVPRWPSIASQLSVYKWLLIIASCVNGLAISYTGLRVQQLVTATTFMVLTNVNKFVVILFGIVALHDPLTPRAAFGVLLAMGGGVWYAQARANAPESHQKQQVLPLSATKV
;
A
#
# COMPACT_ATOMS: atom_id res chain seq x y z
N MET A 1 -6.70 15.58 -11.61
CA MET A 1 -8.01 15.81 -12.24
C MET A 1 -8.95 14.61 -12.08
N GLY A 2 -8.60 13.40 -12.54
CA GLY A 2 -9.48 12.21 -12.42
C GLY A 2 -9.91 11.86 -10.98
N VAL A 3 -8.97 11.93 -10.03
CA VAL A 3 -9.25 11.71 -8.60
C VAL A 3 -10.26 12.73 -8.05
N ALA A 4 -10.19 13.99 -8.48
CA ALA A 4 -11.12 15.03 -8.03
C ALA A 4 -12.54 14.81 -8.60
N LEU A 5 -12.64 14.34 -9.85
CA LEU A 5 -13.93 13.98 -10.47
C LEU A 5 -14.57 12.78 -9.77
N TYR A 6 -13.79 11.74 -9.44
CA TYR A 6 -14.26 10.59 -8.67
C TYR A 6 -14.71 11.00 -7.25
N TYR A 7 -13.92 11.84 -6.59
CA TYR A 7 -14.22 12.33 -5.25
C TYR A 7 -15.55 13.09 -5.20
N TYR A 8 -15.77 14.00 -6.16
CA TYR A 8 -17.00 14.79 -6.26
C TYR A 8 -18.25 13.93 -6.53
N SER A 9 -18.12 12.80 -7.24
CA SER A 9 -19.26 11.93 -7.57
C SER A 9 -19.65 10.95 -6.48
N THR A 10 -18.76 10.64 -5.53
CA THR A 10 -18.90 9.45 -4.67
C THR A 10 -18.71 9.73 -3.19
N LEU A 11 -17.89 10.70 -2.79
CA LEU A 11 -17.69 11.03 -1.38
C LEU A 11 -18.39 12.34 -1.03
N ALA A 12 -19.18 12.34 0.05
CA ALA A 12 -19.64 13.57 0.68
C ALA A 12 -18.41 14.43 0.97
N MET A 13 -18.36 15.65 0.42
CA MET A 13 -17.17 16.52 0.49
C MET A 13 -16.81 16.84 1.94
N SER A 14 -15.89 16.05 2.51
CA SER A 14 -15.31 16.31 3.82
C SER A 14 -13.91 16.88 3.63
N ALA A 15 -13.73 18.17 3.93
CA ALA A 15 -12.42 18.81 3.89
C ALA A 15 -11.41 18.10 4.82
N ILE A 16 -11.90 17.59 5.95
CA ILE A 16 -11.12 16.80 6.91
C ILE A 16 -10.66 15.49 6.27
N GLY A 17 -11.55 14.80 5.54
CA GLY A 17 -11.20 13.58 4.82
C GLY A 17 -10.13 13.80 3.75
N LEU A 18 -10.25 14.89 2.97
CA LEU A 18 -9.25 15.24 1.97
C LEU A 18 -7.89 15.57 2.60
N ALA A 19 -7.87 16.35 3.68
CA ALA A 19 -6.65 16.66 4.42
C ALA A 19 -6.00 15.39 4.98
N ALA A 20 -6.79 14.47 5.55
CA ALA A 20 -6.31 13.19 6.05
C ALA A 20 -5.70 12.31 4.94
N ILE A 21 -6.30 12.27 3.76
CA ILE A 21 -5.76 11.53 2.60
C ILE A 21 -4.40 12.12 2.17
N CYS A 22 -4.31 13.44 2.04
CA CYS A 22 -3.05 14.10 1.66
C CYS A 22 -1.94 13.85 2.68
N LEU A 23 -2.25 13.96 3.97
CA LEU A 23 -1.33 13.68 5.06
C LEU A 23 -0.88 12.22 5.04
N ASN A 24 -1.81 11.27 4.88
CA ASN A 24 -1.50 9.85 4.77
C ASN A 24 -0.60 9.54 3.56
N MET A 25 -0.81 10.20 2.41
CA MET A 25 0.07 10.05 1.25
C MET A 25 1.48 10.56 1.53
N GLY A 26 1.63 11.69 2.25
CA GLY A 26 2.92 12.20 2.68
C GLY A 26 3.67 11.20 3.56
N PHE A 27 3.01 10.70 4.61
CA PHE A 27 3.59 9.69 5.50
C PHE A 27 3.93 8.40 4.75
N ALA A 28 3.06 7.92 3.87
CA ALA A 28 3.31 6.71 3.09
C ALA A 28 4.55 6.85 2.18
N VAL A 29 4.77 8.01 1.57
CA VAL A 29 5.98 8.25 0.76
C VAL A 29 7.22 8.29 1.64
N LEU A 30 7.17 9.00 2.78
CA LEU A 30 8.29 9.09 3.72
C LEU A 30 8.68 7.72 4.29
N GLU A 31 7.71 6.93 4.72
CA GLU A 31 7.90 5.55 5.19
C GLU A 31 8.63 4.72 4.12
N ARG A 32 8.17 4.75 2.87
CA ARG A 32 8.78 3.98 1.78
C ARG A 32 10.19 4.43 1.45
N LEU A 33 10.47 5.73 1.52
CA LEU A 33 11.82 6.27 1.32
C LEU A 33 12.76 5.86 2.46
N MET A 34 12.33 6.00 3.71
CA MET A 34 13.11 5.60 4.89
C MET A 34 13.39 4.09 4.87
N GLN A 35 12.37 3.27 4.58
CA GLN A 35 12.52 1.82 4.50
C GLN A 35 13.52 1.42 3.40
N ARG A 36 13.45 2.04 2.22
CA ARG A 36 14.45 1.81 1.16
C ARG A 36 15.84 2.29 1.56
N TYR A 37 15.96 3.44 2.23
CA TYR A 37 17.23 3.96 2.70
C TYR A 37 17.90 3.00 3.70
N LEU A 38 17.15 2.52 4.69
CA LEU A 38 17.61 1.55 5.69
C LEU A 38 17.91 0.16 5.11
N MET A 39 17.35 -0.20 3.96
CA MET A 39 17.63 -1.49 3.31
C MET A 39 18.75 -1.41 2.28
N ALA A 40 19.01 -0.24 1.67
CA ALA A 40 19.90 -0.12 0.52
C ALA A 40 21.14 0.74 0.77
N GLN A 41 21.06 1.78 1.61
CA GLN A 41 22.18 2.72 1.83
C GLN A 41 22.82 2.55 3.21
N ALA A 42 22.02 2.33 4.24
CA ALA A 42 22.49 2.07 5.60
C ALA A 42 21.88 0.75 6.09
N PRO A 43 22.30 -0.41 5.52
CA PRO A 43 21.73 -1.70 5.86
C PRO A 43 21.90 -1.97 7.35
N VAL A 44 20.78 -2.03 8.06
CA VAL A 44 20.76 -2.50 9.45
C VAL A 44 20.91 -4.01 9.42
N ASP A 45 21.78 -4.57 10.26
CA ASP A 45 22.05 -6.01 10.32
C ASP A 45 20.87 -6.75 11.00
N ILE A 46 19.77 -6.83 10.28
CA ILE A 46 18.52 -7.47 10.72
C ILE A 46 18.15 -8.49 9.64
N SER A 47 17.87 -9.71 10.07
CA SER A 47 17.40 -10.75 9.16
C SER A 47 16.11 -10.32 8.44
N LYS A 48 15.87 -10.84 7.24
CA LYS A 48 14.67 -10.50 6.44
C LYS A 48 13.37 -10.79 7.20
N GLN A 49 13.36 -11.88 7.95
CA GLN A 49 12.26 -12.26 8.83
C GLN A 49 12.13 -11.28 10.00
N GLY A 50 13.25 -10.82 10.57
CA GLY A 50 13.28 -9.77 11.59
C GLY A 50 12.69 -8.45 11.12
N MET A 51 13.05 -7.97 9.92
CA MET A 51 12.46 -6.76 9.34
C MET A 51 10.95 -6.90 9.12
N MET A 52 10.49 -8.06 8.65
CA MET A 52 9.06 -8.36 8.51
C MET A 52 8.34 -8.35 9.87
N LEU A 53 8.91 -9.02 10.87
CA LEU A 53 8.35 -9.11 12.20
C LEU A 53 8.24 -7.72 12.83
N LEU A 54 9.31 -6.92 12.75
CA LEU A 54 9.31 -5.54 13.25
C LEU A 54 8.26 -4.70 12.53
N ASN A 55 8.18 -4.76 11.20
CA ASN A 55 7.21 -3.97 10.45
C ASN A 55 5.76 -4.29 10.85
N ASN A 56 5.43 -5.57 11.02
CA ASN A 56 4.08 -5.95 11.44
C ASN A 56 3.83 -5.66 12.94
N LEU A 57 4.84 -5.84 13.81
CA LEU A 57 4.73 -5.58 15.25
C LEU A 57 4.57 -4.09 15.55
N PHE A 58 5.35 -3.22 14.91
CA PHE A 58 5.15 -1.77 14.99
C PHE A 58 3.79 -1.38 14.42
N GLY A 59 3.29 -2.09 13.40
CA GLY A 59 1.93 -1.93 12.88
C GLY A 59 0.83 -2.25 13.92
N LEU A 60 1.11 -3.11 14.91
CA LEU A 60 0.16 -3.39 15.99
C LEU A 60 0.00 -2.21 16.95
N ILE A 61 0.97 -1.29 17.03
CA ILE A 61 0.89 -0.13 17.94
C ILE A 61 -0.29 0.79 17.58
N PRO A 62 -0.42 1.32 16.34
CA PRO A 62 -1.57 2.14 15.98
C PRO A 62 -2.88 1.34 16.03
N CYS A 63 -2.86 0.05 15.66
CA CYS A 63 -4.04 -0.81 15.82
C CYS A 63 -4.46 -0.93 17.30
N GLY A 64 -3.51 -1.14 18.21
CA GLY A 64 -3.75 -1.22 19.65
C GLY A 64 -4.26 0.09 20.23
N MET A 65 -3.73 1.24 19.77
CA MET A 65 -4.25 2.55 20.16
C MET A 65 -5.72 2.72 19.75
N LEU A 66 -6.08 2.31 18.53
CA LEU A 66 -7.48 2.33 18.07
C LEU A 66 -8.36 1.41 18.91
N LEU A 67 -7.89 0.21 19.28
CA LEU A 67 -8.62 -0.69 20.18
C LEU A 67 -8.97 -0.01 21.52
N LEU A 68 -8.04 0.78 22.07
CA LEU A 68 -8.25 1.51 23.32
C LEU A 68 -9.28 2.63 23.15
N VAL A 69 -9.23 3.37 22.04
CA VAL A 69 -10.16 4.49 21.75
C VAL A 69 -11.59 3.99 21.51
N TYR A 70 -11.75 2.90 20.76
CA TYR A 70 -13.07 2.39 20.38
C TYR A 70 -13.65 1.36 21.37
N HIS A 71 -12.88 0.97 22.39
CA HIS A 71 -13.30 0.04 23.44
C HIS A 71 -13.95 -1.26 22.91
N GLU A 72 -13.37 -1.86 21.86
CA GLU A 72 -13.99 -3.01 21.19
C GLU A 72 -13.71 -4.36 21.86
N VAL A 73 -12.70 -4.46 22.72
CA VAL A 73 -12.26 -5.72 23.36
C VAL A 73 -13.38 -6.45 24.11
N PRO A 74 -14.26 -5.78 24.89
CA PRO A 74 -15.37 -6.45 25.57
C PRO A 74 -16.39 -7.08 24.61
N ARG A 75 -16.43 -6.65 23.34
CA ARG A 75 -17.35 -7.16 22.32
C ARG A 75 -16.83 -8.42 21.63
N TRP A 76 -15.57 -8.78 21.83
CA TRP A 76 -14.97 -9.91 21.12
C TRP A 76 -15.60 -11.27 21.45
N PRO A 77 -15.90 -11.61 22.72
CA PRO A 77 -16.52 -12.90 23.03
C PRO A 77 -17.89 -13.08 22.36
N SER A 78 -18.66 -12.00 22.26
CA SER A 78 -19.99 -12.05 21.64
C SER A 78 -19.94 -12.15 20.12
N ILE A 79 -18.88 -11.62 19.47
CA ILE A 79 -18.63 -11.79 18.03
C ILE A 79 -18.05 -13.18 17.75
N ALA A 80 -17.13 -13.64 18.60
CA ALA A 80 -16.47 -14.93 18.44
C ALA A 80 -17.45 -16.10 18.48
N SER A 81 -18.48 -16.03 19.33
CA SER A 81 -19.55 -17.04 19.39
C SER A 81 -20.47 -17.05 18.16
N GLN A 82 -20.47 -15.98 17.36
CA GLN A 82 -21.27 -15.85 16.13
C GLN A 82 -20.48 -16.21 14.85
N LEU A 83 -19.17 -16.46 14.97
CA LEU A 83 -18.31 -16.83 13.85
C LEU A 83 -18.42 -18.33 13.57
N SER A 84 -18.90 -18.68 12.37
CA SER A 84 -18.85 -20.06 11.88
C SER A 84 -17.41 -20.46 11.55
N VAL A 85 -17.15 -21.78 11.49
CA VAL A 85 -15.84 -22.34 11.11
C VAL A 85 -15.35 -21.77 9.77
N TYR A 86 -16.25 -21.62 8.80
CA TYR A 86 -15.93 -21.00 7.51
C TYR A 86 -15.41 -19.56 7.64
N LYS A 87 -16.04 -18.73 8.49
CA LYS A 87 -15.59 -17.35 8.70
C LYS A 87 -14.23 -17.31 9.40
N TRP A 88 -13.98 -18.21 10.35
CA TRP A 88 -12.66 -18.36 10.96
C TRP A 88 -11.59 -18.73 9.95
N LEU A 89 -11.88 -19.65 9.03
CA LEU A 89 -10.97 -20.00 7.94
C LEU A 89 -10.66 -18.80 7.03
N LEU A 90 -11.66 -17.99 6.69
CA LEU A 90 -11.45 -16.76 5.93
C LEU A 90 -10.57 -15.75 6.67
N ILE A 91 -10.75 -15.59 7.99
CA ILE A 91 -9.89 -14.72 8.81
C ILE A 91 -8.44 -15.22 8.77
N ILE A 92 -8.22 -16.52 9.01
CA ILE A 92 -6.87 -17.11 8.98
C ILE A 92 -6.24 -16.96 7.59
N ALA A 93 -6.99 -17.25 6.53
CA ALA A 93 -6.54 -17.07 5.15
C ALA A 93 -6.15 -15.62 4.86
N SER A 94 -6.90 -14.64 5.38
CA SER A 94 -6.58 -13.22 5.26
C SER A 94 -5.27 -12.85 5.97
N CYS A 95 -5.00 -13.43 7.15
CA CYS A 95 -3.75 -13.22 7.88
C CYS A 95 -2.56 -13.82 7.12
N VAL A 96 -2.70 -15.04 6.59
CA VAL A 96 -1.67 -15.69 5.77
C VAL A 96 -1.37 -14.85 4.52
N ASN A 97 -2.41 -14.35 3.85
CA ASN A 97 -2.25 -13.46 2.70
C ASN A 97 -1.54 -12.14 3.11
N GLY A 98 -1.88 -11.56 4.25
CA GLY A 98 -1.19 -10.39 4.81
C GLY A 98 0.30 -10.61 5.04
N LEU A 99 0.68 -11.77 5.60
CA LEU A 99 2.09 -12.16 5.77
C LEU A 99 2.80 -12.33 4.42
N ALA A 100 2.13 -12.95 3.43
CA ALA A 100 2.68 -13.12 2.09
C ALA A 100 2.92 -11.77 1.40
N ILE A 101 1.98 -10.82 1.53
CA ILE A 101 2.12 -9.45 1.01
C ILE A 101 3.29 -8.73 1.70
N SER A 102 3.41 -8.84 3.03
CA SER A 102 4.50 -8.22 3.80
C SER A 102 5.87 -8.74 3.35
N TYR A 103 6.01 -10.07 3.20
CA TYR A 103 7.24 -10.70 2.74
C TYR A 103 7.62 -10.30 1.31
N THR A 104 6.67 -10.44 0.38
CA THR A 104 6.90 -10.13 -1.04
C THR A 104 7.15 -8.64 -1.26
N GLY A 105 6.45 -7.76 -0.53
CA GLY A 105 6.67 -6.32 -0.55
C GLY A 105 8.10 -5.94 -0.15
N LEU A 106 8.58 -6.45 0.99
CA LEU A 106 9.97 -6.25 1.44
C LEU A 106 10.98 -6.79 0.42
N ARG A 107 10.72 -7.98 -0.13
CA ARG A 107 11.62 -8.60 -1.10
C ARG A 107 11.72 -7.79 -2.39
N VAL A 108 10.61 -7.32 -2.92
CA VAL A 108 10.59 -6.50 -4.14
C VAL A 108 11.23 -5.14 -3.88
N GLN A 109 10.97 -4.51 -2.72
CA GLN A 109 11.61 -3.23 -2.35
C GLN A 109 13.13 -3.30 -2.30
N GLN A 110 13.74 -4.48 -2.14
CA GLN A 110 15.19 -4.65 -2.22
C GLN A 110 15.69 -4.72 -3.68
N LEU A 111 14.88 -5.29 -4.57
CA LEU A 111 15.24 -5.51 -5.97
C LEU A 111 15.01 -4.27 -6.86
N VAL A 112 14.08 -3.41 -6.47
CA VAL A 112 13.69 -2.23 -7.28
C VAL A 112 13.88 -0.92 -6.53
N THR A 113 13.95 0.19 -7.27
CA THR A 113 14.00 1.54 -6.68
C THR A 113 12.66 1.89 -6.00
N ALA A 114 12.67 2.83 -5.06
CA ALA A 114 11.45 3.30 -4.38
C ALA A 114 10.39 3.79 -5.38
N THR A 115 10.80 4.48 -6.44
CA THR A 115 9.90 4.94 -7.51
C THR A 115 9.28 3.78 -8.28
N THR A 116 10.06 2.76 -8.64
CA THR A 116 9.55 1.56 -9.32
C THR A 116 8.57 0.80 -8.44
N PHE A 117 8.86 0.68 -7.14
CA PHE A 117 7.95 0.10 -6.17
C PHE A 117 6.62 0.88 -6.08
N MET A 118 6.68 2.22 -6.05
CA MET A 118 5.47 3.06 -6.07
C MET A 118 4.65 2.88 -7.35
N VAL A 119 5.29 2.77 -8.51
CA VAL A 119 4.60 2.48 -9.78
C VAL A 119 3.92 1.10 -9.72
N LEU A 120 4.63 0.06 -9.24
CA LEU A 120 4.08 -1.28 -9.11
C LEU A 120 2.85 -1.31 -8.19
N THR A 121 2.91 -0.63 -7.04
CA THR A 121 1.75 -0.55 -6.13
C THR A 121 0.59 0.23 -6.74
N ASN A 122 0.83 1.23 -7.58
CA ASN A 122 -0.22 1.91 -8.33
C ASN A 122 -0.86 1.01 -9.39
N VAL A 123 -0.08 0.18 -10.08
CA VAL A 123 -0.61 -0.83 -11.02
C VAL A 123 -1.45 -1.87 -10.28
N ASN A 124 -1.02 -2.33 -9.11
CA ASN A 124 -1.79 -3.28 -8.30
C ASN A 124 -3.17 -2.72 -7.90
N LYS A 125 -3.28 -1.42 -7.61
CA LYS A 125 -4.58 -0.79 -7.33
C LYS A 125 -5.56 -0.91 -8.50
N PHE A 126 -5.08 -0.93 -9.74
CA PHE A 126 -5.94 -1.12 -10.92
C PHE A 126 -6.59 -2.51 -10.91
N VAL A 127 -5.81 -3.53 -10.56
CA VAL A 127 -6.31 -4.91 -10.44
C VAL A 127 -7.35 -5.01 -9.32
N VAL A 128 -7.10 -4.39 -8.16
CA VAL A 128 -8.02 -4.37 -7.04
C VAL A 128 -9.34 -3.66 -7.39
N ILE A 129 -9.28 -2.51 -8.06
CA ILE A 129 -10.48 -1.79 -8.52
C ILE A 129 -11.29 -2.63 -9.51
N LEU A 130 -10.62 -3.23 -10.50
CA LEU A 130 -11.27 -4.08 -11.48
C LEU A 130 -11.94 -5.30 -10.82
N PHE A 131 -11.26 -5.91 -9.86
CA PHE A 131 -11.82 -6.99 -9.05
C PHE A 131 -13.07 -6.55 -8.27
N GLY A 132 -13.05 -5.38 -7.63
CA GLY A 132 -14.22 -4.85 -6.93
C GLY A 132 -15.44 -4.68 -7.85
N ILE A 133 -15.22 -4.12 -9.04
CA ILE A 133 -16.31 -3.93 -10.02
C ILE A 133 -16.83 -5.26 -10.56
N VAL A 134 -15.94 -6.17 -10.97
CA VAL A 134 -16.33 -7.41 -11.68
C VAL A 134 -16.76 -8.52 -10.73
N ALA A 135 -16.04 -8.73 -9.62
CA ALA A 135 -16.31 -9.83 -8.71
C ALA A 135 -17.25 -9.43 -7.57
N LEU A 136 -17.08 -8.23 -7.00
CA LEU A 136 -17.90 -7.75 -5.87
C LEU A 136 -19.14 -6.97 -6.31
N HIS A 137 -19.26 -6.66 -7.61
CA HIS A 137 -20.37 -5.88 -8.19
C HIS A 137 -20.52 -4.50 -7.54
N ASP A 138 -19.39 -3.86 -7.21
CA ASP A 138 -19.39 -2.52 -6.61
C ASP A 138 -20.10 -1.51 -7.53
N PRO A 139 -21.04 -0.69 -7.00
CA PRO A 139 -21.82 0.23 -7.81
C PRO A 139 -20.91 1.33 -8.39
N LEU A 140 -20.81 1.37 -9.71
CA LEU A 140 -19.99 2.34 -10.43
C LEU A 140 -20.86 3.32 -11.21
N THR A 141 -20.90 4.59 -10.79
CA THR A 141 -21.56 5.62 -11.60
C THR A 141 -20.71 5.95 -12.84
N PRO A 142 -21.30 6.30 -13.99
CA PRO A 142 -20.54 6.62 -15.20
C PRO A 142 -19.52 7.76 -15.01
N ARG A 143 -19.82 8.72 -14.13
CA ARG A 143 -18.91 9.82 -13.77
C ARG A 143 -17.73 9.32 -12.92
N ALA A 144 -18.00 8.45 -11.96
CA ALA A 144 -16.95 7.79 -11.17
C ALA A 144 -16.06 6.91 -12.05
N ALA A 145 -16.65 6.16 -12.99
CA ALA A 145 -15.92 5.37 -13.98
C ALA A 145 -14.95 6.24 -14.79
N PHE A 146 -15.41 7.38 -15.30
CA PHE A 146 -14.57 8.31 -16.04
C PHE A 146 -13.44 8.89 -15.17
N GLY A 147 -13.75 9.30 -13.93
CA GLY A 147 -12.75 9.80 -12.98
C GLY A 147 -11.66 8.77 -12.67
N VAL A 148 -12.05 7.52 -12.47
CA VAL A 148 -11.15 6.38 -12.28
C VAL A 148 -10.29 6.18 -13.52
N LEU A 149 -10.89 6.01 -14.71
CA LEU A 149 -10.15 5.80 -15.96
C LEU A 149 -9.12 6.90 -16.24
N LEU A 150 -9.48 8.16 -15.99
CA LEU A 150 -8.59 9.30 -16.19
C LEU A 150 -7.44 9.29 -15.16
N ALA A 151 -7.71 8.92 -13.91
CA ALA A 151 -6.67 8.75 -12.89
C ALA A 151 -5.73 7.58 -13.22
N MET A 152 -6.28 6.45 -13.69
CA MET A 152 -5.51 5.28 -14.10
C MET A 152 -4.64 5.58 -15.31
N GLY A 153 -5.21 6.20 -16.34
CA GLY A 153 -4.50 6.60 -17.55
C GLY A 153 -3.34 7.54 -17.26
N GLY A 154 -3.54 8.53 -16.37
CA GLY A 154 -2.45 9.40 -15.90
C GLY A 154 -1.35 8.64 -15.17
N GLY A 155 -1.70 7.63 -14.36
CA GLY A 155 -0.74 6.76 -13.69
C GLY A 155 0.11 5.92 -14.66
N VAL A 156 -0.53 5.34 -15.70
CA VAL A 156 0.16 4.58 -16.75
C VAL A 156 1.08 5.51 -17.57
N TRP A 157 0.58 6.68 -17.96
CA TRP A 157 1.38 7.69 -18.67
C TRP A 157 2.62 8.08 -17.86
N TYR A 158 2.46 8.37 -16.56
CA TYR A 158 3.58 8.70 -15.68
C TYR A 158 4.61 7.57 -15.59
N ALA A 159 4.14 6.33 -15.46
CA ALA A 159 5.01 5.15 -15.43
C ALA A 159 5.82 4.99 -16.72
N GLN A 160 5.17 5.15 -17.88
CA GLN A 160 5.82 5.09 -19.19
C GLN A 160 6.82 6.23 -19.40
N ALA A 161 6.44 7.46 -19.07
CA ALA A 161 7.33 8.61 -19.16
C ALA A 161 8.59 8.44 -18.28
N ARG A 162 8.44 7.82 -17.11
CA ARG A 162 9.56 7.49 -16.22
C ARG A 162 10.46 6.40 -16.81
N ALA A 163 9.87 5.35 -17.37
CA ALA A 163 10.62 4.26 -18.00
C ALA A 163 11.47 4.75 -19.18
N ASN A 164 10.95 5.72 -19.93
CA ASN A 164 11.60 6.31 -21.12
C ASN A 164 12.53 7.49 -20.79
N ALA A 165 12.67 7.89 -19.52
CA ALA A 165 13.57 8.98 -19.14
C ALA A 165 15.05 8.55 -19.29
N PRO A 166 15.93 9.45 -19.77
CA PRO A 166 17.33 9.11 -20.10
C PRO A 166 18.11 8.51 -18.93
N GLU A 167 18.98 7.54 -19.25
CA GLU A 167 19.70 6.69 -18.29
C GLU A 167 20.54 7.44 -17.24
N SER A 168 20.92 8.71 -17.49
CA SER A 168 21.68 9.52 -16.54
C SER A 168 20.95 9.71 -15.21
N HIS A 169 19.61 9.74 -15.23
CA HIS A 169 18.79 9.84 -14.02
C HIS A 169 18.46 8.47 -13.39
N GLN A 170 18.55 7.39 -14.17
CA GLN A 170 18.35 6.02 -13.67
C GLN A 170 19.65 5.47 -13.05
N LYS A 171 20.81 5.65 -13.68
CA LYS A 171 22.12 5.19 -13.16
C LYS A 171 22.50 5.85 -11.83
N GLN A 172 22.13 7.11 -11.60
CA GLN A 172 22.36 7.78 -10.31
C GLN A 172 21.46 7.24 -9.18
N GLN A 173 20.32 6.61 -9.51
CA GLN A 173 19.41 5.95 -8.55
C GLN A 173 19.61 4.43 -8.42
N VAL A 174 20.33 3.81 -9.37
CA VAL A 174 20.55 2.35 -9.49
C VAL A 174 22.04 1.98 -9.38
N LEU A 175 22.95 2.92 -9.10
CA LEU A 175 24.38 2.66 -8.91
C LEU A 175 24.59 1.42 -8.00
N PRO A 176 25.39 0.43 -8.41
CA PRO A 176 25.53 -0.81 -7.68
C PRO A 176 26.35 -0.58 -6.42
N LEU A 177 25.71 -0.48 -5.25
CA LEU A 177 26.39 -0.52 -3.95
C LEU A 177 26.90 -1.93 -3.60
N SER A 178 26.83 -2.90 -4.52
CA SER A 178 27.57 -4.16 -4.42
C SER A 178 29.09 -3.98 -4.62
N ALA A 179 29.58 -2.76 -4.84
CA ALA A 179 31.00 -2.43 -4.95
C ALA A 179 31.62 -1.86 -3.65
N THR A 180 31.03 -2.13 -2.48
CA THR A 180 31.73 -1.94 -1.20
C THR A 180 31.75 -3.25 -0.43
N LYS A 181 32.48 -4.24 -0.98
CA LYS A 181 33.26 -5.16 -0.14
C LYS A 181 34.65 -4.57 -0.03
N VAL A 182 34.96 -3.95 1.10
CA VAL A 182 36.26 -4.03 1.77
C VAL A 182 35.96 -4.13 3.26
#